data_AF-A0A0R3K843-F1
#
_entry.id   AF-A0A0R3K843-F1
#
_cell.length_a   1.000
_cell.length_b   1.000
_cell.length_c   1.000
_cell.angle_alpha   90.00
_cell.angle_beta   90.00
_cell.angle_gamma   90.00
#
_symmetry.space_group_name_H-M   'P 1'
#
loop_
_entity.id
_entity.type
_entity.pdbx_description
1 polymer ?
#
loop_
_entity_poly.entity_id
_entity_poly.type
_entity_poly.pdbx_seq_one_letter_code
_entity_poly.pdbx_strand_id
1 'polypeptide(L)'
;MIKAAELLFKAQDAEKPTILLMIDRNELEDQMLKNLAAVGMANVAHANTMAELLRLLRQDYRGIVVSMIHKFRDMPANVNERKNIFVLIDEAHRTTGGDLGTFLMAGLRDRP
;
A
#
# COMPACT_ATOMS: atom_id res chain seq x y z
N MET A 1 -12.22 3.60 -0.33
CA MET A 1 -11.00 2.81 -0.63
C MET A 1 -11.23 1.33 -0.92
N ILE A 2 -11.90 0.56 -0.05
CA ILE A 2 -11.98 -0.91 -0.14
C ILE A 2 -12.46 -1.42 -1.51
N LYS A 3 -13.50 -0.80 -2.10
CA LYS A 3 -14.01 -1.21 -3.41
C LYS A 3 -12.98 -1.04 -4.54
N ALA A 4 -12.17 0.02 -4.49
CA ALA A 4 -11.10 0.25 -5.45
C ALA A 4 -9.99 -0.81 -5.31
N ALA A 5 -9.61 -1.13 -4.07
CA ALA A 5 -8.67 -2.22 -3.80
C ALA A 5 -9.20 -3.56 -4.33
N GLU A 6 -10.49 -3.86 -4.13
CA GLU A 6 -11.13 -5.07 -4.63
C GLU A 6 -11.11 -5.15 -6.16
N LEU A 7 -11.45 -4.05 -6.85
CA LEU A 7 -11.44 -3.97 -8.30
C LEU A 7 -10.03 -4.14 -8.87
N LEU A 8 -9.03 -3.47 -8.28
CA LEU A 8 -7.62 -3.61 -8.68
C LEU A 8 -7.10 -5.03 -8.44
N PHE A 9 -7.46 -5.65 -7.31
CA PHE A 9 -7.04 -7.01 -6.98
C PHE A 9 -7.62 -8.04 -7.96
N LYS A 10 -8.86 -7.82 -8.42
CA LYS A 10 -9.55 -8.69 -9.37
C LYS A 10 -9.27 -8.38 -10.83
N ALA A 11 -8.65 -7.24 -11.15
CA ALA A 11 -8.34 -6.86 -12.52
C ALA A 11 -7.32 -7.83 -13.13
N GLN A 12 -7.69 -8.52 -14.22
CA GLN A 12 -6.79 -9.45 -14.92
C GLN A 12 -5.53 -8.75 -15.44
N ASP A 13 -5.67 -7.51 -15.90
CA ASP A 13 -4.58 -6.70 -16.46
C ASP A 13 -3.57 -6.20 -15.40
N ALA A 14 -3.86 -6.37 -14.11
CA ALA A 14 -2.98 -5.93 -13.03
C ALA A 14 -1.86 -6.94 -12.67
N GLU A 15 -1.78 -8.08 -13.37
CA GLU A 15 -0.70 -9.09 -13.27
C GLU A 15 -0.32 -9.51 -11.84
N LYS A 16 -1.33 -9.79 -10.99
CA LYS A 16 -1.16 -10.04 -9.55
C LYS A 16 -0.49 -8.85 -8.86
N PRO A 17 -1.23 -7.77 -8.64
CA PRO A 17 -0.68 -6.53 -8.11
C PRO A 17 -0.32 -6.63 -6.63
N THR A 18 0.52 -5.71 -6.20
CA THR A 18 0.68 -5.36 -4.78
C THR A 18 -0.14 -4.11 -4.54
N ILE A 19 -1.11 -4.16 -3.63
CA ILE A 19 -1.97 -3.02 -3.32
C ILE A 19 -1.63 -2.56 -1.91
N LEU A 20 -1.00 -1.40 -1.79
CA LEU A 20 -0.66 -0.80 -0.53
C LEU A 20 -1.79 0.14 -0.08
N LEU A 21 -2.44 -0.19 1.03
CA LEU A 21 -3.44 0.62 1.68
C LEU A 21 -2.79 1.37 2.83
N MET A 22 -2.70 2.69 2.71
CA MET A 22 -2.14 3.56 3.72
C MET A 22 -3.21 4.42 4.37
N ILE A 23 -3.17 4.48 5.69
CA ILE A 23 -4.16 5.19 6.51
C ILE A 23 -3.45 6.01 7.58
N ASP A 24 -4.07 7.10 8.03
CA ASP A 24 -3.49 7.98 9.06
C ASP A 24 -3.95 7.67 10.49
N ARG A 25 -5.03 6.89 10.65
CA ARG A 25 -5.64 6.60 11.96
C ARG A 25 -5.52 5.12 12.35
N ASN A 26 -4.97 4.86 13.54
CA ASN A 26 -4.89 3.52 14.15
C ASN A 26 -6.24 2.78 14.16
N GLU A 27 -7.31 3.46 14.57
CA GLU A 27 -8.66 2.87 14.70
C GLU A 27 -9.23 2.37 13.37
N LEU A 28 -8.81 2.97 12.25
CA LEU A 28 -9.23 2.56 10.92
C LEU A 28 -8.47 1.33 10.44
N GLU A 29 -7.31 1.02 11.01
CA GLU A 29 -6.47 -0.12 10.60
C GLU A 29 -7.17 -1.44 10.88
N ASP A 30 -7.56 -1.66 12.13
CA ASP A 30 -8.27 -2.86 12.56
C ASP A 30 -9.61 -3.01 11.84
N GLN A 31 -10.32 -1.90 11.62
CA GLN A 31 -11.57 -1.90 10.88
C GLN A 31 -11.36 -2.29 9.42
N MET A 32 -10.30 -1.79 8.78
CA MET A 32 -9.95 -2.13 7.41
C MET A 32 -9.58 -3.60 7.26
N LEU A 33 -8.77 -4.15 8.16
CA LEU A 33 -8.42 -5.58 8.16
C LEU A 33 -9.66 -6.46 8.29
N LYS A 34 -10.59 -6.13 9.21
CA LYS A 34 -11.87 -6.82 9.36
C LYS A 34 -12.73 -6.74 8.10
N ASN A 35 -12.83 -5.56 7.50
CA ASN A 35 -13.64 -5.37 6.29
C ASN A 35 -13.04 -6.13 5.09
N LEU A 36 -11.71 -6.14 4.93
CA LEU A 36 -11.02 -6.89 3.89
C LEU A 36 -11.26 -8.40 4.02
N ALA A 37 -11.19 -8.91 5.25
CA ALA A 37 -11.52 -10.30 5.53
C ALA A 37 -13.01 -10.61 5.20
N ALA A 38 -13.92 -9.71 5.57
CA ALA A 38 -15.36 -9.87 5.32
C ALA A 38 -15.72 -9.89 3.82
N VAL A 39 -14.99 -9.17 2.97
CA VAL A 39 -15.19 -9.20 1.51
C VAL A 39 -14.46 -10.35 0.81
N GLY A 40 -13.83 -11.25 1.57
CA GLY A 40 -13.15 -12.44 1.02
C GLY A 40 -11.83 -12.13 0.31
N MET A 41 -11.20 -10.99 0.61
CA MET A 41 -9.87 -10.68 0.08
C MET A 41 -8.84 -11.58 0.79
N ALA A 42 -8.37 -12.60 0.09
CA ALA A 42 -7.24 -13.42 0.52
C ALA A 42 -5.91 -12.69 0.25
N ASN A 43 -4.85 -13.05 0.98
CA ASN A 43 -3.51 -12.42 0.92
C ASN A 43 -3.51 -10.95 1.35
N VAL A 44 -3.95 -10.70 2.57
CA VAL A 44 -3.77 -9.41 3.27
C VAL A 44 -2.60 -9.57 4.24
N ALA A 45 -1.59 -8.72 4.11
CA ALA A 45 -0.50 -8.57 5.06
C ALA A 45 -0.66 -7.25 5.83
N HIS A 46 -0.41 -7.30 7.13
CA HIS A 46 -0.35 -6.12 7.97
C HIS A 46 1.11 -5.76 8.21
N ALA A 47 1.52 -4.57 7.79
CA ALA A 47 2.87 -4.06 8.00
C ALA A 47 2.86 -3.05 9.15
N ASN A 48 3.24 -3.53 10.33
CA ASN A 48 3.27 -2.72 11.55
C ASN A 48 4.52 -1.85 11.63
N THR A 49 5.57 -2.17 10.87
CA THR A 49 6.80 -1.39 10.84
C THR A 49 7.23 -1.10 9.40
N MET A 50 8.03 -0.05 9.22
CA MET A 50 8.70 0.23 7.96
C MET A 50 9.57 -0.97 7.51
N ALA A 51 10.27 -1.62 8.43
CA ALA A 51 11.09 -2.80 8.13
C ALA A 51 10.26 -3.97 7.54
N GLU A 52 9.08 -4.23 8.08
CA GLU A 52 8.18 -5.26 7.56
C GLU A 52 7.65 -4.91 6.18
N LEU A 53 7.23 -3.66 5.97
CA LEU A 53 6.82 -3.20 4.65
C LEU A 53 7.96 -3.37 3.63
N LEU A 54 9.16 -2.89 3.95
CA LEU A 54 10.32 -3.03 3.07
C LEU A 54 10.61 -4.50 2.77
N ARG A 55 10.48 -5.38 3.77
CA ARG A 55 10.61 -6.82 3.56
C ARG A 55 9.56 -7.33 2.58
N LEU A 56 8.28 -6.98 2.75
CA LEU A 56 7.20 -7.39 1.85
C LEU A 56 7.42 -6.88 0.41
N LEU A 57 7.81 -5.62 0.26
CA LEU A 57 8.10 -5.03 -1.05
C LEU A 57 9.32 -5.68 -1.70
N ARG A 58 10.40 -5.93 -0.96
CA ARG A 58 11.62 -6.61 -1.47
C ARG A 58 11.39 -8.08 -1.80
N GLN A 59 10.49 -8.74 -1.10
CA GLN A 59 10.13 -10.15 -1.33
C GLN A 59 9.11 -10.32 -2.47
N ASP A 60 8.79 -9.25 -3.20
CA ASP A 60 7.78 -9.27 -4.25
C ASP A 60 6.41 -9.76 -3.77
N TYR A 61 5.98 -9.33 -2.58
CA TYR A 61 4.70 -9.74 -2.01
C TYR A 61 3.54 -9.35 -2.92
N ARG A 62 2.70 -10.32 -3.27
CA ARG A 62 1.51 -10.13 -4.12
C ARG A 62 0.26 -10.26 -3.27
N GLY A 63 -0.54 -9.22 -3.24
CA GLY A 63 -1.65 -9.10 -2.30
C GLY A 63 -1.85 -7.69 -1.82
N ILE A 64 -2.55 -7.57 -0.72
CA ILE A 64 -2.88 -6.29 -0.10
C ILE A 64 -1.97 -6.10 1.11
N VAL A 65 -1.33 -4.95 1.21
CA VAL A 65 -0.54 -4.57 2.39
C VAL A 65 -1.25 -3.41 3.05
N VAL A 66 -1.63 -3.56 4.32
CA VAL A 66 -2.20 -2.47 5.13
C VAL A 66 -1.11 -1.93 6.04
N SER A 67 -0.94 -0.61 6.06
CA SER A 67 0.01 0.05 6.95
C SER A 67 -0.40 1.49 7.23
N MET A 68 0.25 2.12 8.21
CA MET A 68 0.00 3.50 8.56
C MET A 68 0.97 4.46 7.87
N ILE A 69 0.44 5.56 7.36
CA ILE A 69 1.16 6.53 6.52
C ILE A 69 2.36 7.17 7.23
N HIS A 70 2.27 7.44 8.53
CA HIS A 70 3.35 8.09 9.28
C HIS A 70 4.60 7.21 9.44
N LYS A 71 4.50 5.90 9.16
CA LYS A 71 5.66 4.99 9.12
C LYS A 71 6.53 5.20 7.88
N PHE A 72 6.04 5.95 6.88
CA PHE A 72 6.64 6.08 5.54
C PHE A 72 7.50 7.31 5.32
N ARG A 73 7.67 8.16 6.34
CA ARG A 73 8.46 9.40 6.20
C ARG A 73 9.92 9.16 5.81
N ASP A 74 10.46 7.96 6.06
CA ASP A 74 11.85 7.61 5.78
C ASP A 74 11.98 6.44 4.78
N MET A 75 11.00 6.25 3.89
CA MET A 75 11.08 5.15 2.92
C MET A 75 12.21 5.38 1.92
N PRO A 76 13.16 4.42 1.77
CA PRO A 76 14.18 4.52 0.74
C PRO A 76 13.58 4.54 -0.67
N ALA A 77 14.24 5.21 -1.61
CA ALA A 77 13.88 5.19 -3.02
C ALA A 77 14.10 3.81 -3.66
N ASN A 78 13.40 3.52 -4.75
CA ASN A 78 13.52 2.31 -5.58
C ASN A 78 13.47 0.97 -4.81
N VAL A 79 12.55 0.81 -3.85
CA VAL A 79 12.43 -0.44 -3.07
C VAL A 79 11.98 -1.61 -3.93
N ASN A 80 11.11 -1.35 -4.91
CA ASN A 80 10.63 -2.34 -5.85
C ASN A 80 10.30 -1.66 -7.19
N GLU A 81 10.93 -2.14 -8.26
CA GLU A 81 10.83 -1.55 -9.61
C GLU A 81 9.62 -2.05 -10.41
N ARG A 82 8.78 -2.92 -9.83
CA ARG A 82 7.59 -3.42 -10.49
C ARG A 82 6.55 -2.33 -10.70
N LYS A 83 5.91 -2.39 -11.87
CA LYS A 83 4.95 -1.38 -12.34
C LYS A 83 3.52 -1.61 -11.88
N ASN A 84 3.24 -2.75 -11.24
CA ASN A 84 1.91 -3.16 -10.77
C ASN A 84 1.76 -3.07 -9.25
N ILE A 85 2.47 -2.12 -8.64
CA ILE A 85 2.28 -1.72 -7.25
C ILE A 85 1.36 -0.51 -7.25
N PHE A 86 0.21 -0.64 -6.60
CA PHE A 86 -0.80 0.41 -6.49
C PHE A 86 -0.86 0.89 -5.06
N VAL A 87 -0.89 2.20 -4.87
CA VAL A 87 -0.92 2.81 -3.55
C VAL A 87 -2.21 3.60 -3.39
N LEU A 88 -3.00 3.23 -2.39
CA LEU A 88 -4.23 3.91 -2.02
C LEU A 88 -4.05 4.50 -0.63
N ILE A 89 -4.39 5.79 -0.49
CA ILE A 89 -4.15 6.56 0.72
C ILE A 89 -5.48 7.14 1.18
N ASP A 90 -5.90 6.87 2.43
CA ASP A 90 -6.98 7.62 3.08
C ASP A 90 -6.42 8.73 3.94
N GLU A 91 -7.15 9.84 3.99
CA GLU A 91 -6.91 10.94 4.94
C GLU A 91 -5.44 11.40 4.93
N ALA A 92 -4.84 11.46 3.74
CA ALA A 92 -3.50 12.00 3.58
C ALA A 92 -3.55 13.49 3.90
N HIS A 93 -3.29 13.85 5.16
CA HIS A 93 -3.07 15.24 5.53
C HIS A 93 -2.01 15.82 4.58
N ARG A 94 -2.23 17.05 4.10
CA ARG A 94 -1.44 17.69 3.02
C ARG A 94 0.08 17.62 3.25
N THR A 95 0.50 17.66 4.51
CA THR A 95 1.88 17.46 4.98
C THR A 95 2.40 16.05 4.70
N THR A 96 1.63 15.02 5.00
CA THR A 96 2.06 13.63 4.73
C THR A 96 1.87 13.25 3.26
N GLY A 97 0.82 13.75 2.59
CA GLY A 97 0.57 13.45 1.17
C GLY A 97 1.61 14.04 0.21
N GLY A 98 2.14 15.23 0.48
CA GLY A 98 3.17 15.86 -0.35
C GLY A 98 4.53 15.16 -0.27
N ASP A 99 4.97 14.85 0.96
CA ASP A 99 6.21 14.10 1.19
C ASP A 99 6.09 12.67 0.67
N LEU A 100 4.96 12.01 0.95
CA LEU A 100 4.70 10.66 0.47
C LEU A 100 4.58 10.58 -1.05
N GLY A 101 3.95 11.56 -1.71
CA GLY A 101 3.93 11.62 -3.17
C GLY A 101 5.36 11.66 -3.74
N THR A 102 6.24 12.43 -3.10
CA THR A 102 7.67 12.47 -3.45
C THR A 102 8.38 11.15 -3.19
N PHE A 103 8.15 10.51 -2.03
CA PHE A 103 8.77 9.22 -1.68
C PHE A 103 8.25 8.05 -2.53
N LEU A 104 6.97 8.03 -2.86
CA LEU A 104 6.36 7.00 -3.71
C LEU A 104 6.80 7.17 -5.16
N MET A 105 6.91 8.39 -5.68
CA MET A 105 7.46 8.63 -7.02
C MET A 105 8.98 8.35 -7.07
N ALA A 106 9.71 8.54 -5.97
CA ALA A 106 11.09 8.08 -5.84
C ALA A 106 11.20 6.55 -5.67
N GLY A 107 10.17 5.90 -5.14
CA GLY A 107 10.06 4.45 -4.90
C GLY A 107 9.59 3.65 -6.12
N LEU A 108 8.71 4.26 -6.93
CA LEU A 108 8.04 3.71 -8.10
C LEU A 108 8.42 4.60 -9.28
N ARG A 109 9.38 4.12 -10.08
CA ARG A 109 9.95 4.88 -11.21
C ARG A 109 8.87 5.56 -12.05
N ASP A 110 9.10 6.84 -12.32
CA ASP A 110 8.33 7.72 -13.20
C ASP A 110 7.89 6.98 -14.49
N ARG A 111 6.60 7.01 -14.79
CA ARG A 111 6.11 6.56 -16.11
C ARG A 111 6.34 7.69 -17.12
N PRO A 112 6.91 7.42 -18.30
CA PRO A 112 6.84 8.36 -19.43
C PRO A 112 5.40 8.49 -19.95
#